data_AF-A0A3P5ZKH7-F1
#
_entry.id   AF-A0A3P5ZKH7-F1
#
_cell.length_a   1.000
_cell.length_b   1.000
_cell.length_c   1.000
_cell.angle_alpha   90.00
_cell.angle_beta   90.00
_cell.angle_gamma   90.00
#
_symmetry.space_group_name_H-M   'P 1'
#
loop_
_entity.id
_entity.type
_entity.pdbx_description
1 polymer ?
#
loop_
_entity_poly.entity_id
_entity_poly.type
_entity_poly.pdbx_seq_one_letter_code
_entity_poly.pdbx_strand_id
1 'polypeptide(L)'
;MSRAFRCRRHGKDTNGRDLVKRPKIPFALALIITDAILVALIIAYVPYTKIVWDAYMSQVSGFLGGEREYGSLKGDTGPLVYPAGFLYVYSAIQNLTGGQVFPAQAMNIMVWYLL
;
A
#
# COMPACT_ATOMS: atom_id res chain seq x y z
N MET A 1 -28.27 -28.85 50.74
CA MET A 1 -27.56 -27.56 50.97
C MET A 1 -26.20 -27.65 50.29
N SER A 2 -25.63 -26.67 49.58
CA SER A 2 -26.12 -25.44 48.96
C SER A 2 -25.04 -24.99 47.96
N ARG A 3 -25.47 -24.74 46.72
CA ARG A 3 -24.97 -23.85 45.66
C ARG A 3 -23.47 -23.61 45.41
N ALA A 4 -23.16 -23.86 44.13
CA ALA A 4 -21.99 -23.48 43.33
C ALA A 4 -21.43 -22.06 43.53
N PHE A 5 -20.10 -21.95 43.46
CA PHE A 5 -19.42 -20.71 43.11
C PHE A 5 -18.90 -20.80 41.67
N ARG A 6 -19.71 -20.27 40.75
CA ARG A 6 -19.31 -19.97 39.37
C ARG A 6 -18.37 -18.77 39.44
N CYS A 7 -17.06 -18.99 39.31
CA CYS A 7 -16.08 -17.90 39.20
C CYS A 7 -16.29 -17.20 37.84
N ARG A 8 -17.15 -16.18 37.83
CA ARG A 8 -17.41 -15.33 36.68
C ARG A 8 -16.19 -14.44 36.48
N ARG A 9 -15.27 -14.82 35.59
CA ARG A 9 -14.23 -13.91 35.07
C ARG A 9 -14.95 -12.76 34.38
N HIS A 10 -15.12 -11.66 35.11
CA HIS A 10 -15.67 -10.43 34.57
C HIS A 10 -14.60 -9.85 33.64
N GLY A 11 -14.75 -10.10 32.33
CA GLY A 11 -13.98 -9.39 31.33
C GLY A 11 -14.24 -7.90 31.54
N LYS A 12 -13.19 -7.12 31.75
CA LYS A 12 -13.30 -5.67 31.84
C LYS A 12 -13.65 -5.20 30.42
N ASP A 13 -14.90 -4.80 30.20
CA ASP A 13 -15.35 -4.24 28.94
C ASP A 13 -14.57 -2.93 28.70
N THR A 14 -13.49 -2.98 27.92
CA THR A 14 -12.69 -1.80 27.60
C THR A 14 -13.52 -0.88 26.72
N ASN A 15 -13.99 0.23 27.29
CA ASN A 15 -14.75 1.25 26.57
C ASN A 15 -13.82 1.98 25.58
N GLY A 16 -14.32 2.42 24.42
CA GLY A 16 -13.54 3.20 23.45
C GLY A 16 -12.88 4.46 24.03
N ARG A 17 -13.52 5.05 25.05
CA ARG A 17 -12.97 6.18 25.83
C ARG A 17 -11.69 5.82 26.58
N ASP A 18 -11.49 4.56 26.94
CA ASP A 18 -10.27 4.09 27.62
C ASP A 18 -9.11 3.86 26.65
N LEU A 19 -9.38 3.70 25.35
CA LEU A 19 -8.34 3.72 24.31
C LEU A 19 -7.82 5.14 24.08
N VAL A 20 -8.71 6.14 24.02
CA VAL A 20 -8.32 7.56 23.82
C VAL A 20 -7.53 8.11 25.01
N LYS A 21 -7.82 7.64 26.24
CA LYS A 21 -7.06 8.01 27.44
C LYS A 21 -5.60 7.53 27.43
N ARG A 22 -5.26 6.54 26.60
CA ARG A 22 -3.86 6.09 26.45
C ARG A 22 -3.19 6.99 25.43
N PRO A 23 -2.28 7.92 25.82
CA PRO A 23 -1.77 8.96 24.93
C PRO A 23 -1.06 8.43 23.68
N LYS A 24 -0.57 7.19 23.72
CA LYS A 24 0.10 6.53 22.59
C LYS A 24 -0.84 6.24 21.41
N ILE A 25 -2.11 5.93 21.68
CA ILE A 25 -3.09 5.56 20.65
C ILE A 25 -3.52 6.76 19.79
N PRO A 26 -4.00 7.90 20.36
CA PRO A 26 -4.34 9.06 19.56
C PRO A 26 -3.11 9.66 18.87
N PHE A 27 -1.92 9.56 19.46
CA PHE A 27 -0.68 9.96 18.81
C PHE A 27 -0.37 9.11 17.56
N ALA A 28 -0.47 7.78 17.66
CA ALA A 28 -0.29 6.90 16.51
C ALA A 28 -1.31 7.17 15.39
N LEU A 29 -2.58 7.39 15.75
CA LEU A 29 -3.62 7.77 14.79
C LEU A 29 -3.33 9.12 14.13
N ALA A 30 -2.89 10.12 14.90
CA ALA A 30 -2.51 11.42 14.37
C ALA A 30 -1.34 11.33 13.39
N LEU A 31 -0.35 10.46 13.65
CA LEU A 31 0.75 10.21 12.71
C LEU A 31 0.24 9.62 11.38
N ILE A 32 -0.62 8.60 11.43
CA ILE A 32 -1.18 7.98 10.22
C ILE A 32 -2.01 8.99 9.41
N ILE A 33 -2.84 9.80 10.08
CA ILE A 33 -3.64 10.84 9.41
C ILE A 33 -2.73 11.90 8.78
N THR A 34 -1.71 12.35 9.50
CA THR A 34 -0.76 13.37 9.01
C THR A 34 0.01 12.85 7.79
N ASP A 35 0.46 11.60 7.84
CA ASP A 35 1.14 10.92 6.74
C ASP A 35 0.23 10.82 5.50
N ALA A 36 -1.04 10.40 5.67
CA ALA A 36 -2.00 10.33 4.58
C ALA A 36 -2.28 11.69 3.93
N ILE A 37 -2.39 12.76 4.74
CA ILE A 37 -2.55 14.13 4.24
C ILE A 37 -1.29 14.54 3.45
N LEU A 38 -0.11 14.29 4.01
CA LEU A 38 1.16 14.65 3.36
C LEU A 38 1.32 13.96 2.01
N VAL A 39 1.03 12.66 1.94
CA VAL A 39 1.08 11.87 0.70
C VAL A 39 0.07 12.40 -0.33
N ALA A 40 -1.16 12.74 0.09
CA ALA A 40 -2.15 13.34 -0.80
C ALA A 40 -1.69 14.71 -1.36
N LEU A 41 -1.07 15.54 -0.51
CA LEU A 41 -0.50 16.82 -0.94
C LEU A 41 0.66 16.62 -1.91
N ILE A 42 1.53 15.63 -1.69
CA ILE A 42 2.62 15.31 -2.62
C ILE A 42 2.07 14.95 -4.00
N ILE A 43 1.05 14.09 -4.07
CA ILE A 43 0.44 13.73 -5.36
C ILE A 43 -0.22 14.95 -6.04
N ALA A 44 -0.85 15.83 -5.26
CA ALA A 44 -1.54 16.99 -5.81
C ALA A 44 -0.58 18.09 -6.31
N TYR A 45 0.56 18.29 -5.63
CA TYR A 45 1.39 19.48 -5.83
C TYR A 45 2.81 19.20 -6.35
N VAL A 46 3.33 17.98 -6.21
CA VAL A 46 4.66 17.64 -6.71
C VAL A 46 4.55 17.14 -8.15
N PRO A 47 5.27 17.76 -9.12
CA PRO A 47 5.27 17.30 -10.49
C PRO A 47 5.71 15.85 -10.58
N TYR A 48 4.91 15.08 -11.29
CA TYR A 48 5.19 13.69 -11.53
C TYR A 48 6.45 13.50 -12.38
N THR A 49 7.36 12.62 -11.93
CA THR A 49 8.57 12.25 -12.68
C THR A 49 8.26 11.09 -13.62
N LYS A 50 8.07 11.40 -14.90
CA LYS A 50 7.68 10.44 -15.94
C LYS A 50 8.66 9.28 -16.14
N ILE A 51 9.96 9.55 -16.00
CA ILE A 51 11.05 8.63 -16.33
C ILE A 51 10.93 7.28 -15.61
N VAL A 52 10.52 7.28 -14.33
CA VAL A 52 10.48 6.05 -13.53
C VAL A 52 9.32 5.14 -13.95
N TRP A 53 8.15 5.72 -14.16
CA TRP A 53 6.97 4.95 -14.52
C TRP A 53 6.99 4.45 -15.95
N ASP A 54 7.47 5.27 -16.88
CA ASP A 54 7.55 4.84 -18.28
C ASP A 54 8.54 3.66 -18.40
N ALA A 55 9.65 3.70 -17.64
CA ALA A 55 10.55 2.56 -17.54
C ALA A 55 9.88 1.31 -16.94
N TYR A 56 9.09 1.46 -15.87
CA TYR A 56 8.34 0.36 -15.27
C TYR A 56 7.29 -0.22 -16.21
N MET A 57 6.50 0.64 -16.86
CA MET A 57 5.46 0.21 -17.80
C MET A 57 6.06 -0.45 -19.04
N SER A 58 7.26 -0.05 -19.47
CA SER A 58 8.00 -0.72 -20.55
C SER A 58 8.46 -2.14 -20.16
N GLN A 59 8.96 -2.32 -18.93
CA GLN A 59 9.31 -3.65 -18.41
C GLN A 59 8.06 -4.54 -18.25
N VAL A 60 6.96 -3.97 -17.74
CA VAL A 60 5.68 -4.68 -17.58
C VAL A 60 5.07 -5.05 -18.93
N SER A 61 5.15 -4.17 -19.93
CA SER A 61 4.62 -4.46 -21.28
C SER A 61 5.43 -5.55 -21.98
N GLY A 62 6.76 -5.58 -21.82
CA GLY A 62 7.60 -6.69 -22.29
C GLY A 62 7.16 -8.02 -21.66
N PHE A 63 6.94 -8.03 -20.35
CA PHE A 63 6.45 -9.21 -19.64
C PHE A 63 5.04 -9.63 -20.11
N LEU A 64 4.09 -8.69 -20.24
CA LEU A 64 2.75 -8.98 -20.76
C LEU A 64 2.78 -9.45 -22.23
N GLY A 65 3.77 -8.99 -23.00
CA GLY A 65 4.03 -9.39 -24.38
C GLY A 65 4.65 -10.79 -24.54
N GLY A 66 4.92 -11.48 -23.44
CA GLY A 66 5.41 -12.86 -23.46
C GLY A 66 6.89 -13.02 -23.14
N GLU A 67 7.63 -11.93 -22.91
CA GLU A 67 9.02 -12.03 -22.47
C GLU A 67 9.09 -12.62 -21.06
N ARG A 68 9.99 -13.59 -20.88
CA ARG A 68 10.20 -14.31 -19.62
C ARG A 68 11.67 -14.32 -19.21
N GLU A 69 12.57 -14.03 -20.14
CA GLU A 69 13.97 -13.86 -19.86
C GLU A 69 14.18 -12.53 -19.13
N TYR A 70 14.42 -12.62 -17.83
CA TYR A 70 14.50 -11.46 -16.95
C TYR A 70 15.59 -10.45 -17.36
N GLY A 71 16.73 -10.94 -17.89
CA GLY A 71 17.80 -10.08 -18.41
C GLY A 71 17.43 -9.31 -19.69
N SER A 72 16.38 -9.74 -20.38
CA SER A 72 15.87 -9.14 -21.61
C SER A 72 14.77 -8.11 -21.35
N LEU A 73 14.17 -8.11 -20.14
CA LEU A 73 13.23 -7.08 -19.69
C LEU A 73 13.99 -5.79 -19.33
N LYS A 74 13.94 -4.79 -20.21
CA LYS A 74 14.61 -3.50 -20.01
C LYS A 74 13.67 -2.34 -20.33
N GLY A 75 13.77 -1.27 -19.55
CA GLY A 75 13.14 0.01 -19.85
C GLY A 75 14.20 1.06 -20.20
N ASP A 76 13.78 2.30 -20.38
CA ASP A 76 14.67 3.41 -20.74
C ASP A 76 15.77 3.69 -19.70
N THR A 77 15.58 3.22 -18.46
CA THR A 77 16.54 3.34 -17.36
C THR A 77 17.46 2.13 -17.21
N GLY A 78 17.31 1.10 -18.07
CA GLY A 78 18.12 -0.11 -18.04
C GLY A 78 17.34 -1.38 -17.70
N PRO A 79 18.05 -2.49 -17.41
CA PRO A 79 17.42 -3.77 -17.15
C PRO A 79 16.59 -3.77 -15.87
N LEU A 80 15.58 -4.64 -15.83
CA LEU A 80 14.79 -4.90 -14.65
C LEU A 80 15.71 -5.44 -13.54
N VAL A 81 15.71 -4.76 -12.40
CA VAL A 81 16.49 -5.12 -11.20
C VAL A 81 15.59 -5.50 -10.02
N TYR A 82 14.28 -5.35 -10.16
CA TYR A 82 13.29 -5.61 -9.11
C TYR A 82 12.76 -7.05 -9.16
N PRO A 83 12.63 -7.76 -8.03
CA PRO A 83 12.19 -9.16 -7.99
C PRO A 83 10.91 -9.41 -8.81
N ALA A 84 10.72 -10.64 -9.32
CA ALA A 84 9.58 -10.98 -10.19
C ALA A 84 8.18 -10.60 -9.64
N GLY A 85 8.02 -10.55 -8.31
CA GLY A 85 6.81 -10.03 -7.65
C GLY A 85 6.40 -8.63 -8.12
N PHE A 86 7.38 -7.76 -8.42
CA PHE A 86 7.15 -6.44 -8.99
C PHE A 86 6.37 -6.51 -10.30
N LEU A 87 6.77 -7.39 -11.23
CA LEU A 87 6.09 -7.54 -12.51
C LEU A 87 4.64 -7.96 -12.33
N TYR A 88 4.38 -8.96 -11.47
CA TYR A 88 3.01 -9.43 -11.24
C TYR A 88 2.11 -8.34 -10.65
N VAL A 89 2.61 -7.60 -9.66
CA VAL A 89 1.86 -6.51 -9.02
C VAL A 89 1.59 -5.38 -10.02
N TYR A 90 2.61 -4.91 -10.74
CA TYR A 90 2.44 -3.82 -11.69
C TYR A 90 1.70 -4.22 -12.96
N SER A 91 1.75 -5.49 -13.40
CA SER A 91 0.85 -6.02 -14.42
C SER A 91 -0.61 -5.95 -13.98
N ALA A 92 -0.92 -6.33 -12.73
CA ALA A 92 -2.27 -6.22 -12.20
C ALA A 92 -2.73 -4.75 -12.11
N ILE A 93 -1.87 -3.86 -11.60
CA ILE A 93 -2.14 -2.42 -11.54
C ILE A 93 -2.36 -1.86 -12.94
N GLN A 94 -1.51 -2.19 -13.92
CA GLN A 94 -1.62 -1.70 -15.30
C GLN A 94 -2.94 -2.15 -15.94
N ASN A 95 -3.33 -3.41 -15.74
CA ASN A 95 -4.60 -3.93 -16.24
C ASN A 95 -5.83 -3.24 -15.62
N LEU A 96 -5.75 -2.86 -14.34
CA LEU A 96 -6.86 -2.20 -13.63
C LEU A 96 -6.94 -0.69 -13.86
N THR A 97 -5.79 -0.05 -14.10
CA THR A 97 -5.69 1.42 -14.24
C THR A 97 -5.59 1.89 -15.69
N GLY A 98 -5.47 0.96 -16.64
CA GLY A 98 -5.22 1.27 -18.04
C GLY A 98 -3.89 1.98 -18.28
N GLY A 99 -2.91 1.81 -17.37
CA GLY A 99 -1.62 2.48 -17.42
C GLY A 99 -1.64 3.97 -17.04
N GLN A 100 -2.77 4.48 -16.54
CA GLN A 100 -2.88 5.86 -16.10
C GLN A 100 -2.17 6.07 -14.75
N VAL A 101 -1.38 7.14 -14.68
CA VAL A 101 -0.54 7.47 -13.51
C VAL A 101 -1.37 7.75 -12.26
N PHE A 102 -2.39 8.60 -12.37
CA PHE A 102 -3.16 9.04 -11.20
C PHE A 102 -3.95 7.89 -10.55
N PRO A 103 -4.69 7.04 -11.30
CA PRO A 103 -5.30 5.84 -10.73
C PRO A 103 -4.29 4.86 -10.13
N ALA A 104 -3.10 4.71 -10.73
CA ALA A 104 -2.04 3.86 -10.18
C ALA A 104 -1.46 4.41 -8.88
N GLN A 105 -1.29 5.73 -8.76
CA GLN A 105 -0.89 6.37 -7.50
C GLN A 105 -1.93 6.16 -6.40
N ALA A 106 -3.22 6.29 -6.73
CA ALA A 106 -4.30 6.01 -5.79
C ALA A 106 -4.32 4.54 -5.34
N MET A 107 -4.10 3.61 -6.27
CA MET A 107 -4.03 2.18 -5.97
C MET A 107 -2.82 1.83 -5.10
N ASN A 108 -1.66 2.45 -5.35
CA ASN A 108 -0.46 2.27 -4.52
C ASN A 108 -0.69 2.75 -3.08
N ILE A 109 -1.39 3.87 -2.88
CA ILE A 109 -1.77 4.36 -1.56
C ILE A 109 -2.73 3.40 -0.86
N MET A 110 -3.73 2.90 -1.58
CA MET A 110 -4.67 1.92 -1.04
C MET A 110 -3.92 0.67 -0.56
N VAL A 111 -2.99 0.16 -1.36
CA VAL A 111 -2.15 -1.00 -1.00
C VAL A 111 -1.28 -0.69 0.23
N TRP A 112 -0.69 0.50 0.30
CA TRP A 112 0.20 0.92 1.40
C TRP A 112 -0.51 1.01 2.77
N TYR A 113 -1.77 1.44 2.81
CA TYR A 113 -2.51 1.57 4.06
C TYR A 113 -3.37 0.35 4.43
N LEU A 114 -3.53 -0.62 3.53
CA LEU A 114 -4.34 -1.83 3.76
C LEU A 114 -3.52 -3.12 3.99
N LEU A 115 -2.21 -3.10 3.72
CA LEU A 115 -1.27 -4.20 4.00
C LEU A 115 -0.34 -3.85 5.15
#